data_AF-A0A838DB57-F1
#
_entry.id   AF-A0A838DB57-F1
#
_cell.length_a   1.000
_cell.length_b   1.000
_cell.length_c   1.000
_cell.angle_alpha   90.00
_cell.angle_beta   90.00
_cell.angle_gamma   90.00
#
_symmetry.space_group_name_H-M   'P 1'
#
loop_
_entity.id
_entity.type
_entity.pdbx_description
1 polymer ?
#
loop_
_entity_poly.entity_id
_entity_poly.type
_entity_poly.pdbx_seq_one_letter_code
_entity_poly.pdbx_strand_id
1 'polypeptide(L)'
;MCRRKFRRKWNAFRHNITVHSDLAKIALYPTNSTNLSRSVYRSKDVKKVYRNKFHKFKQWQSKYKSRDDDDYLDNLLLGQDNNTDSKIMKIIGQMIKPYLELQASLNHVDPQTKAIILSSSFISSLLSYNPVKSLSDVSDIYRSNMGLGLIAKHLSEAENMSIHQATAFVKDSVMNSSLIHRMNN
;
A
#
# COMPACT_ATOMS: atom_id res chain seq x y z
N MET A 1 5.30 17.37 -25.47
CA MET A 1 3.91 17.48 -24.99
C MET A 1 3.21 16.13 -25.08
N CYS A 2 2.70 15.59 -23.97
CA CYS A 2 1.94 14.34 -23.96
C CYS A 2 0.52 14.55 -24.54
N ARG A 3 0.04 13.64 -25.40
CA ARG A 3 -1.28 13.72 -26.09
C ARG A 3 -2.36 12.82 -25.45
N ARG A 4 -2.14 12.31 -24.24
CA ARG A 4 -3.05 11.35 -23.60
C ARG A 4 -4.29 12.09 -23.06
N LYS A 5 -5.48 11.69 -23.50
CA LYS A 5 -6.76 12.26 -23.05
C LYS A 5 -7.23 11.54 -21.78
N PHE A 6 -7.59 12.32 -20.75
CA PHE A 6 -8.10 11.79 -19.49
C PHE A 6 -9.55 12.19 -19.30
N ARG A 7 -10.41 11.23 -18.92
CA ARG A 7 -11.82 11.50 -18.61
C ARG A 7 -12.01 12.32 -17.33
N ARG A 8 -11.08 12.23 -16.38
CA ARG A 8 -11.13 12.94 -15.08
C ARG A 8 -9.89 13.82 -14.90
N LYS A 9 -10.08 15.04 -14.39
CA LYS A 9 -9.00 16.01 -14.11
C LYS A 9 -7.94 15.45 -13.17
N TRP A 10 -8.35 14.64 -12.19
CA TRP A 10 -7.44 13.93 -11.28
C TRP A 10 -6.49 12.96 -11.99
N ASN A 11 -6.96 12.26 -13.02
CA ASN A 11 -6.12 11.34 -13.78
C ASN A 11 -5.09 12.08 -14.63
N ALA A 12 -5.46 13.26 -15.16
CA ALA A 12 -4.51 14.15 -15.82
C ALA A 12 -3.45 14.67 -14.84
N PHE A 13 -3.88 15.10 -13.64
CA PHE A 13 -2.98 15.56 -12.58
C PHE A 13 -2.00 14.46 -12.14
N ARG A 14 -2.49 13.26 -11.87
CA ARG A 14 -1.66 12.10 -11.52
C ARG A 14 -0.65 11.74 -12.60
N HIS A 15 -1.09 11.68 -13.87
CA HIS A 15 -0.18 11.44 -14.99
C HIS A 15 0.87 12.55 -15.09
N ASN A 16 0.51 13.81 -14.85
CA ASN A 16 1.46 14.89 -14.87
C ASN A 16 2.48 14.77 -13.73
N ILE A 17 2.04 14.37 -12.54
CA ILE A 17 2.94 14.11 -11.41
C ILE A 17 3.89 12.95 -11.72
N THR A 18 3.38 11.79 -12.11
CA THR A 18 4.21 10.58 -12.31
C THR A 18 5.08 10.62 -13.56
N VAL A 19 4.66 11.34 -14.61
CA VAL A 19 5.37 11.35 -15.91
C VAL A 19 6.17 12.64 -16.14
N HIS A 20 5.81 13.75 -15.50
CA HIS A 20 6.34 15.07 -15.85
C HIS A 20 6.84 15.92 -14.66
N SER A 21 6.57 15.57 -13.40
CA SER A 21 7.06 16.37 -12.26
C SER A 21 8.45 15.94 -11.80
N ASP A 22 9.33 16.90 -11.50
CA ASP A 22 10.61 16.63 -10.83
C ASP A 22 10.41 16.06 -9.40
N LEU A 23 9.23 16.23 -8.80
CA LEU A 23 8.82 15.57 -7.56
C LEU A 23 8.76 14.03 -7.70
N ALA A 24 8.46 13.50 -8.89
CA ALA A 24 8.54 12.07 -9.14
C ALA A 24 9.99 11.54 -9.12
N LYS A 25 11.00 12.39 -9.37
CA LYS A 25 12.41 11.99 -9.18
C LYS A 25 12.75 11.82 -7.71
N ILE A 26 12.21 12.68 -6.83
CA ILE A 26 12.48 12.64 -5.39
C ILE A 26 11.83 11.42 -4.73
N ALA A 27 10.62 11.03 -5.18
CA ALA A 27 9.91 9.86 -4.65
C ALA A 27 10.44 8.51 -5.18
N LEU A 28 11.14 8.50 -6.32
CA LEU A 28 11.68 7.27 -6.94
C LEU A 28 13.19 7.08 -6.75
N TYR A 29 13.91 8.15 -6.41
CA TYR A 29 15.34 8.11 -6.08
C TYR A 29 15.57 8.91 -4.80
N PRO A 30 15.90 8.27 -3.66
CA PRO A 30 16.35 9.00 -2.49
C PRO A 30 17.68 9.67 -2.85
N THR A 31 17.68 10.99 -3.02
CA THR A 31 18.89 11.75 -3.30
C THR A 31 19.74 11.82 -2.04
N ASN A 32 20.63 10.86 -1.88
CA ASN A 32 21.88 11.12 -1.17
C ASN A 32 22.88 11.71 -2.18
N SER A 33 23.61 12.73 -1.73
CA SER A 33 24.71 13.45 -2.38
C SER A 33 24.35 14.72 -3.17
N THR A 34 24.64 15.83 -2.51
CA THR A 34 25.23 17.05 -3.08
C THR A 34 26.05 16.80 -4.35
N ASN A 35 25.65 17.46 -5.44
CA ASN A 35 26.49 18.19 -6.41
C ASN A 35 25.76 18.30 -7.76
N LEU A 36 25.45 19.53 -8.15
CA LEU A 36 25.19 19.86 -9.54
C LEU A 36 26.42 19.47 -10.37
N SER A 37 26.25 18.63 -11.38
CA SER A 37 26.90 18.90 -12.66
C SER A 37 26.11 18.33 -13.84
N ARG A 38 26.06 19.17 -14.85
CA ARG A 38 25.37 19.09 -16.12
C ARG A 38 26.12 18.10 -17.01
N SER A 39 25.47 17.05 -17.51
CA SER A 39 25.91 16.40 -18.74
C SER A 39 24.80 15.62 -19.42
N VAL A 40 24.58 15.99 -20.68
CA VAL A 40 23.73 15.32 -21.66
C VAL A 40 24.45 14.06 -22.13
N TYR A 41 24.04 12.88 -21.69
CA TYR A 41 24.26 11.66 -22.46
C TYR A 41 23.11 10.67 -22.26
N ARG A 42 22.31 10.51 -23.32
CA ARG A 42 21.41 9.38 -23.52
C ARG A 42 22.25 8.09 -23.45
N SER A 43 22.12 7.34 -22.37
CA SER A 43 22.55 5.93 -22.34
C SER A 43 21.33 5.03 -22.52
N LYS A 44 21.40 4.16 -23.53
CA LYS A 44 20.38 3.17 -23.91
C LYS A 44 20.40 1.91 -23.04
N ASP A 45 21.03 1.92 -21.87
CA ASP A 45 21.33 0.71 -21.09
C ASP A 45 20.71 0.63 -19.69
N VAL A 46 19.46 1.09 -19.50
CA VAL A 46 18.72 0.83 -18.24
C VAL A 46 17.64 -0.24 -18.41
N LYS A 47 17.88 -1.24 -19.28
CA LYS A 47 17.03 -2.44 -19.39
C LYS A 47 17.53 -3.66 -18.61
N LYS A 48 18.62 -3.55 -17.85
CA LYS A 48 19.23 -4.73 -17.19
C LYS A 48 19.25 -4.78 -15.66
N VAL A 49 18.80 -3.75 -14.94
CA VAL A 49 18.96 -3.72 -13.45
C VAL A 49 17.70 -4.12 -12.67
N TYR A 50 16.51 -4.18 -13.28
CA TYR A 50 15.29 -4.69 -12.61
C TYR A 50 14.95 -6.14 -12.98
N ARG A 51 15.95 -7.02 -12.97
CA ARG A 51 15.74 -8.47 -13.09
C ARG A 51 16.12 -9.23 -11.82
N ASN A 52 15.72 -8.71 -10.65
CA ASN A 52 15.80 -9.47 -9.40
C ASN A 52 14.42 -9.99 -8.96
N LYS A 53 14.19 -11.24 -9.41
CA LYS A 53 13.50 -12.37 -8.78
C LYS A 53 12.78 -12.10 -7.45
N PHE A 54 11.49 -11.78 -7.51
CA PHE A 54 10.51 -12.26 -6.53
C PHE A 54 9.52 -13.16 -7.26
N HIS A 55 9.69 -14.48 -7.13
CA HIS A 55 8.87 -15.49 -7.82
C HIS A 55 7.54 -15.81 -7.11
N LYS A 56 7.09 -15.03 -6.12
CA LYS A 56 5.85 -15.33 -5.37
C LYS A 56 4.67 -14.39 -5.58
N PHE A 57 4.76 -13.35 -6.40
CA PHE A 57 3.65 -12.40 -6.61
C PHE A 57 3.39 -12.06 -8.08
N LYS A 58 3.52 -13.04 -8.97
CA LYS A 58 3.21 -12.86 -10.40
C LYS A 58 1.75 -13.12 -10.79
N GLN A 59 0.91 -13.61 -9.88
CA GLN A 59 -0.46 -14.04 -10.21
C GLN A 59 -1.58 -13.14 -9.69
N TRP A 60 -1.29 -12.02 -9.04
CA TRP A 60 -2.35 -11.08 -8.62
C TRP A 60 -2.57 -9.98 -9.67
N GLN A 61 -2.79 -10.38 -10.92
CA GLN A 61 -3.40 -9.52 -11.92
C GLN A 61 -4.88 -9.89 -12.07
N SER A 62 -5.74 -8.94 -11.67
CA SER A 62 -7.10 -8.70 -12.15
C SER A 62 -8.10 -9.85 -12.08
N LYS A 63 -9.06 -9.75 -11.15
CA LYS A 63 -10.49 -10.08 -11.38
C LYS A 63 -11.35 -9.53 -10.23
N TYR A 64 -11.50 -8.22 -10.14
CA TYR A 64 -12.69 -7.65 -9.48
C TYR A 64 -13.36 -6.71 -10.47
N LYS A 65 -14.47 -7.23 -11.01
CA LYS A 65 -15.47 -6.45 -11.73
C LYS A 65 -15.97 -5.35 -10.79
N SER A 66 -16.15 -4.17 -11.36
CA SER A 66 -16.88 -3.05 -10.79
C SER A 66 -18.21 -3.51 -10.20
N ARG A 67 -18.43 -3.18 -8.93
CA ARG A 67 -19.76 -2.95 -8.36
C ARG A 67 -19.61 -2.06 -7.14
N ASP A 68 -19.76 -0.76 -7.40
CA ASP A 68 -20.56 0.19 -6.64
C ASP A 68 -20.43 0.18 -5.11
N ASP A 69 -19.24 0.49 -4.61
CA ASP A 69 -19.04 1.15 -3.31
C ASP A 69 -18.54 2.60 -3.53
N ASP A 70 -18.85 3.19 -4.70
CA ASP A 70 -18.32 4.47 -5.18
C ASP A 70 -19.01 5.71 -4.59
N ASP A 71 -20.15 5.56 -3.89
CA ASP A 71 -20.98 6.70 -3.46
C ASP A 71 -20.51 7.40 -2.17
N TYR A 72 -19.62 6.81 -1.38
CA TYR A 72 -19.19 7.42 -0.11
C TYR A 72 -18.18 8.56 -0.31
N LEU A 73 -17.35 8.49 -1.36
CA LEU A 73 -16.36 9.53 -1.65
C LEU A 73 -16.98 10.71 -2.41
N ASP A 74 -17.96 10.45 -3.27
CA ASP A 74 -18.66 11.48 -4.05
C ASP A 74 -19.56 12.34 -3.13
N ASN A 75 -20.22 11.74 -2.12
CA ASN A 75 -20.96 12.50 -1.10
C ASN A 75 -20.04 13.34 -0.17
N LEU A 76 -18.77 12.94 -0.02
CA LEU A 76 -17.81 13.62 0.87
C LEU A 76 -17.24 14.92 0.26
N LEU A 77 -17.22 15.02 -1.08
CA LEU A 77 -16.67 16.16 -1.83
C LEU A 77 -17.71 17.22 -2.22
N LEU A 78 -19.00 16.96 -2.00
CA LEU A 78 -20.11 17.86 -2.32
C LEU A 78 -20.36 18.96 -1.27
N GLY A 79 -19.59 18.99 -0.17
CA GLY A 79 -19.60 20.11 0.77
C GLY A 79 -19.04 21.39 0.13
N GLN A 80 -19.85 22.44 0.14
CA GLN A 80 -19.72 23.75 -0.53
C GLN A 80 -18.48 24.60 -0.14
N ASP A 81 -17.49 24.03 0.55
CA ASP A 81 -16.21 24.68 0.82
C ASP A 81 -15.19 24.29 -0.27
N ASN A 82 -14.94 25.23 -1.17
CA ASN A 82 -13.88 25.13 -2.18
C ASN A 82 -12.46 25.26 -1.60
N ASN A 83 -12.32 25.35 -0.27
CA ASN A 83 -11.02 25.42 0.36
C ASN A 83 -10.30 24.07 0.25
N THR A 84 -9.28 24.03 -0.61
CA THR A 84 -8.39 22.88 -0.83
C THR A 84 -7.85 22.31 0.50
N ASP A 85 -7.55 23.18 1.46
CA ASP A 85 -7.00 22.77 2.76
C ASP A 85 -8.02 21.99 3.58
N SER A 86 -9.30 22.38 3.54
CA SER A 86 -10.39 21.65 4.21
C SER A 86 -10.57 20.25 3.63
N LYS A 87 -10.47 20.10 2.30
CA LYS A 87 -10.53 18.79 1.62
C LYS A 87 -9.32 17.92 1.98
N ILE A 88 -8.13 18.50 2.03
CA ILE A 88 -6.91 17.81 2.47
C ILE A 88 -7.06 17.33 3.93
N MET A 89 -7.51 18.20 4.83
CA MET A 89 -7.70 17.85 6.24
C MET A 89 -8.75 16.76 6.45
N LYS A 90 -9.84 16.77 5.67
CA LYS A 90 -10.82 15.67 5.69
C LYS A 90 -10.20 14.33 5.29
N ILE A 91 -9.40 14.30 4.22
CA ILE A 91 -8.71 13.08 3.78
C ILE A 91 -7.74 12.59 4.86
N ILE A 92 -6.90 13.48 5.40
CA ILE A 92 -5.97 13.16 6.49
C ILE A 92 -6.73 12.64 7.71
N GLY A 93 -7.80 13.31 8.10
CA GLY A 93 -8.64 12.93 9.24
C GLY A 93 -9.27 11.54 9.09
N GLN A 94 -9.62 11.11 7.87
CA GLN A 94 -10.10 9.75 7.63
C GLN A 94 -8.98 8.71 7.61
N MET A 95 -7.79 9.09 7.16
CA MET A 95 -6.63 8.21 7.09
C MET A 95 -5.94 8.02 8.46
N ILE A 96 -6.18 8.89 9.44
CA ILE A 96 -5.49 8.83 10.73
C ILE A 96 -5.76 7.53 11.48
N LYS A 97 -7.00 7.02 11.44
CA LYS A 97 -7.37 5.77 12.12
C LYS A 97 -6.58 4.57 11.57
N PRO A 98 -6.67 4.23 10.27
CA PRO A 98 -5.89 3.10 9.74
C PRO A 98 -4.38 3.33 9.82
N TYR A 99 -3.91 4.59 9.82
CA TYR A 99 -2.51 4.91 10.06
C TYR A 99 -2.05 4.53 11.48
N LEU A 100 -2.82 4.88 12.51
CA LEU A 100 -2.51 4.56 13.90
C LEU A 100 -2.60 3.05 14.17
N GLU A 101 -3.56 2.37 13.55
CA GLU A 101 -3.66 0.90 13.62
C GLU A 101 -2.44 0.20 13.00
N LEU A 102 -1.98 0.70 11.85
CA LEU A 102 -0.73 0.23 11.24
C LEU A 102 0.47 0.52 12.15
N GLN A 103 0.54 1.71 12.74
CA GLN A 103 1.60 2.09 13.67
C GLN A 103 1.67 1.17 14.89
N ALA A 104 0.52 0.78 15.45
CA ALA A 104 0.42 -0.13 16.59
C ALA A 104 0.90 -1.55 16.23
N SER A 105 0.56 -2.03 15.02
CA SER A 105 1.00 -3.33 14.50
C SER A 105 2.52 -3.43 14.30
N LEU A 106 3.22 -2.30 14.30
CA LEU A 106 4.67 -2.19 14.12
C LEU A 106 5.42 -1.87 15.43
N ASN A 107 4.81 -2.04 16.60
CA ASN A 107 5.44 -1.70 17.89
C ASN A 107 6.71 -2.50 18.20
N HIS A 108 6.89 -3.68 17.59
CA HIS A 108 8.07 -4.53 17.78
C HIS A 108 9.16 -4.32 16.71
N VAL A 109 8.91 -3.44 15.73
CA VAL A 109 9.82 -3.16 14.62
C VAL A 109 10.74 -2.01 15.02
N ASP A 110 11.98 -2.04 14.54
CA ASP A 110 12.93 -0.96 14.79
C ASP A 110 12.41 0.39 14.27
N PRO A 111 12.78 1.52 14.91
CA PRO A 111 12.22 2.83 14.56
C PRO A 111 12.43 3.23 13.09
N GLN A 112 13.56 2.85 12.49
CA GLN A 112 13.88 3.22 11.11
C GLN A 112 13.00 2.46 10.12
N THR A 113 12.90 1.15 10.26
CA THR A 113 12.01 0.31 9.44
C THR A 113 10.55 0.69 9.65
N LYS A 114 10.13 0.98 10.89
CA LYS A 114 8.79 1.47 11.20
C LYS A 114 8.46 2.75 10.44
N ALA A 115 9.37 3.72 10.44
CA ALA A 115 9.20 4.97 9.69
C ALA A 115 9.11 4.73 8.16
N ILE A 116 9.92 3.81 7.62
CA ILE A 116 9.89 3.43 6.20
C ILE A 116 8.53 2.81 5.84
N ILE A 117 8.04 1.85 6.63
CA ILE A 117 6.76 1.18 6.37
C ILE A 117 5.62 2.19 6.45
N LEU A 118 5.57 3.03 7.49
CA LEU A 118 4.50 4.02 7.65
C LEU A 118 4.47 5.06 6.52
N SER A 119 5.63 5.62 6.18
CA SER A 119 5.73 6.63 5.12
C SER A 119 5.39 6.05 3.74
N SER A 120 5.93 4.88 3.40
CA SER A 120 5.64 4.22 2.12
C SER A 120 4.18 3.80 2.00
N SER A 121 3.58 3.28 3.08
CA SER A 121 2.16 2.91 3.12
C SER A 121 1.25 4.13 2.96
N PHE A 122 1.57 5.25 3.62
CA PHE A 122 0.82 6.49 3.48
C PHE A 122 0.91 7.06 2.05
N ILE A 123 2.13 7.20 1.51
CA ILE A 123 2.35 7.75 0.16
C ILE A 123 1.69 6.87 -0.90
N SER A 124 1.86 5.54 -0.82
CA SER A 124 1.24 4.62 -1.78
C SER A 124 -0.29 4.67 -1.71
N SER A 125 -0.86 4.82 -0.51
CA SER A 125 -2.31 4.95 -0.33
C SER A 125 -2.85 6.23 -0.94
N LEU A 126 -2.16 7.37 -0.83
CA LEU A 126 -2.53 8.61 -1.53
C LEU A 126 -2.51 8.48 -3.05
N LEU A 127 -1.70 7.55 -3.59
CA LEU A 127 -1.68 7.21 -5.00
C LEU A 127 -2.73 6.16 -5.38
N SER A 128 -3.61 5.74 -4.49
CA SER A 128 -4.72 4.83 -4.81
C SER A 128 -5.96 5.62 -5.27
N TYR A 129 -7.02 4.90 -5.68
CA TYR A 129 -8.32 5.50 -5.95
C TYR A 129 -9.07 5.86 -4.67
N ASN A 130 -8.93 5.04 -3.63
CA ASN A 130 -9.52 5.24 -2.32
C ASN A 130 -8.41 5.15 -1.25
N PRO A 131 -7.77 6.28 -0.88
CA PRO A 131 -6.63 6.30 0.03
C PRO A 131 -6.92 5.73 1.41
N VAL A 132 -8.13 5.95 1.93
CA VAL A 132 -8.56 5.47 3.24
C VAL A 132 -8.64 3.94 3.23
N LYS A 133 -9.35 3.37 2.24
CA LYS A 133 -9.47 1.91 2.08
C LYS A 133 -8.10 1.28 1.84
N SER A 134 -7.29 1.85 0.95
CA SER A 134 -5.95 1.35 0.65
C SER A 134 -5.06 1.29 1.88
N LEU A 135 -5.09 2.31 2.74
CA LEU A 135 -4.29 2.30 3.97
C LEU A 135 -4.86 1.33 5.00
N SER A 136 -6.19 1.20 5.09
CA SER A 136 -6.87 0.21 5.92
C SER A 136 -6.47 -1.22 5.54
N ASP A 137 -6.47 -1.55 4.25
CA ASP A 137 -6.09 -2.87 3.77
C ASP A 137 -4.64 -3.21 4.14
N VAL A 138 -3.72 -2.23 4.05
CA VAL A 138 -2.33 -2.40 4.50
C VAL A 138 -2.26 -2.64 6.01
N SER A 139 -2.97 -1.83 6.80
CA SER A 139 -3.07 -2.00 8.26
C SER A 139 -3.55 -3.41 8.62
N ASP A 140 -4.61 -3.90 7.96
CA ASP A 140 -5.17 -5.23 8.19
C ASP A 140 -4.20 -6.36 7.84
N ILE A 141 -3.39 -6.22 6.78
CA ILE A 141 -2.36 -7.20 6.42
C ILE A 141 -1.31 -7.29 7.54
N TYR A 142 -0.79 -6.17 8.03
CA TYR A 142 0.21 -6.17 9.10
C TYR A 142 -0.36 -6.72 10.41
N ARG A 143 -1.57 -6.31 10.78
CA ARG A 143 -2.30 -6.83 11.94
C ARG A 143 -2.52 -8.34 11.84
N SER A 144 -2.90 -8.85 10.68
CA SER A 144 -3.12 -10.27 10.44
C SER A 144 -1.82 -11.08 10.53
N ASN A 145 -0.72 -10.56 10.00
CA ASN A 145 0.59 -11.20 10.10
C ASN A 145 1.10 -11.24 11.55
N MET A 146 0.93 -10.14 12.29
CA MET A 146 1.24 -10.08 13.72
C MET A 146 0.40 -11.10 14.51
N GLY A 147 -0.92 -11.12 14.27
CA GLY A 147 -1.84 -12.06 14.90
C GLY A 147 -1.49 -13.52 14.61
N LEU A 148 -1.19 -13.85 13.35
CA LEU A 148 -0.72 -15.19 12.96
C LEU A 148 0.55 -15.59 13.72
N GLY A 149 1.53 -14.67 13.83
CA GLY A 149 2.76 -14.92 14.57
C GLY A 149 2.52 -15.18 16.06
N LEU A 150 1.63 -14.41 16.70
CA LEU A 150 1.25 -14.61 18.10
C LEU A 150 0.55 -15.94 18.31
N ILE A 151 -0.44 -16.28 17.48
CA ILE A 151 -1.16 -17.55 17.57
C ILE A 151 -0.20 -18.72 17.35
N ALA A 152 0.65 -18.65 16.32
CA ALA A 152 1.64 -19.69 16.03
C ALA A 152 2.63 -19.88 17.18
N LYS A 153 3.03 -18.79 17.86
CA LYS A 153 3.92 -18.88 19.03
C LYS A 153 3.26 -19.66 20.16
N HIS A 154 2.04 -19.30 20.54
CA HIS A 154 1.32 -20.02 21.61
C HIS A 154 1.05 -21.48 21.25
N LEU A 155 0.73 -21.77 20.00
CA LEU A 155 0.52 -23.14 19.54
C LEU A 155 1.83 -23.95 19.54
N SER A 156 2.94 -23.34 19.13
CA SER A 156 4.28 -23.94 19.17
C SER A 156 4.67 -24.34 20.59
N GLU A 157 4.38 -23.48 21.57
CA GLU A 157 4.61 -23.73 22.99
C GLU A 157 3.68 -24.81 23.56
N ALA A 158 2.40 -24.80 23.19
CA ALA A 158 1.42 -25.76 23.70
C ALA A 158 1.63 -27.19 23.18
N GLU A 159 1.97 -27.33 21.90
CA GLU A 159 2.04 -28.62 21.19
C GLU A 159 3.48 -29.12 20.99
N ASN A 160 4.47 -28.45 21.58
CA ASN A 160 5.89 -28.76 21.45
C ASN A 160 6.34 -28.94 19.99
N MET A 161 5.84 -28.10 19.09
CA MET A 161 6.20 -28.11 17.67
C MET A 161 7.00 -26.86 17.31
N SER A 162 7.74 -26.89 16.19
CA SER A 162 8.45 -25.69 15.73
C SER A 162 7.48 -24.56 15.33
N ILE A 163 7.92 -23.30 15.45
CA ILE A 163 7.12 -22.14 15.04
C ILE A 163 6.66 -22.21 13.57
N HIS A 164 7.46 -22.82 12.70
CA HIS A 164 7.14 -23.02 11.30
C HIS A 164 6.01 -24.04 11.11
N GLN A 165 6.04 -25.15 11.85
CA GLN A 165 4.97 -26.15 11.86
C GLN A 165 3.68 -25.55 12.43
N ALA A 166 3.77 -24.81 13.54
CA ALA A 166 2.60 -24.14 14.12
C ALA A 166 1.98 -23.12 13.16
N THR A 167 2.80 -22.34 12.46
CA THR A 167 2.31 -21.40 11.45
C THR A 167 1.60 -22.11 10.29
N ALA A 168 2.14 -23.23 9.81
CA ALA A 168 1.51 -24.03 8.76
C ALA A 168 0.17 -24.62 9.24
N PHE A 169 0.16 -25.17 10.45
CA PHE A 169 -1.05 -25.73 11.07
C PHE A 169 -2.18 -24.71 11.18
N VAL A 170 -1.88 -23.48 11.64
CA VAL A 170 -2.90 -22.41 11.74
C VAL A 170 -3.45 -22.07 10.36
N LYS A 171 -2.61 -21.98 9.33
CA LYS A 171 -3.05 -21.70 7.96
C LYS A 171 -3.95 -22.80 7.42
N ASP A 172 -3.54 -24.06 7.59
CA ASP A 172 -4.32 -25.21 7.14
C ASP A 172 -5.67 -25.31 7.86
N SER A 173 -5.68 -25.01 9.16
CA SER A 173 -6.91 -24.95 9.96
C SER A 173 -7.89 -23.88 9.47
N VAL A 174 -7.38 -22.68 9.11
CA VAL A 174 -8.21 -21.61 8.53
C VAL A 174 -8.72 -22.02 7.15
N MET A 175 -7.88 -22.60 6.29
CA MET A 175 -8.28 -23.06 4.96
C MET A 175 -9.39 -24.11 5.01
N ASN A 176 -9.33 -25.01 5.99
CA ASN A 176 -10.33 -26.06 6.20
C ASN A 176 -11.54 -25.61 7.03
N SER A 177 -11.58 -24.34 7.44
CA SER A 177 -12.70 -23.80 8.21
C SER A 177 -13.97 -23.68 7.36
N SER A 178 -15.11 -23.74 8.03
CA SER A 178 -16.43 -23.54 7.42
C SER A 178 -16.60 -22.14 6.80
N LEU A 179 -15.84 -21.15 7.28
CA LEU A 179 -15.83 -19.79 6.75
C LEU A 179 -15.30 -19.75 5.31
N ILE A 180 -14.15 -20.38 5.04
CA ILE A 180 -13.56 -20.40 3.70
C ILE A 180 -14.42 -21.22 2.74
N HIS A 181 -15.01 -22.32 3.20
CA HIS A 181 -15.94 -23.12 2.38
C HIS A 181 -17.18 -22.30 1.95
N ARG A 182 -17.69 -21.43 2.82
CA ARG A 182 -18.81 -20.53 2.49
C ARG A 182 -18.42 -19.39 1.54
N MET A 183 -17.16 -18.98 1.50
CA MET A 183 -16.69 -17.93 0.58
C MET A 183 -16.45 -18.44 -0.84
N ASN A 184 -16.21 -19.75 -0.99
CA ASN A 184 -15.90 -20.39 -2.28
C ASN A 184 -17.12 -20.99 -3.00
N ASN A 185 -18.26 -21.12 -2.32
CA ASN A 185 -19.54 -21.55 -2.88
C ASN A 185 -20.44 -20.35 -3.18
#